data_AF-A0A9D6J6H7-F1
#
_entry.id   AF-A0A9D6J6H7-F1
#
_cell.length_a   1.000
_cell.length_b   1.000
_cell.length_c   1.000
_cell.angle_alpha   90.00
_cell.angle_beta   90.00
_cell.angle_gamma   90.00
#
_symmetry.space_group_name_H-M   'P 1'
#
loop_
_entity.id
_entity.type
_entity.pdbx_description
1 polymer ?
#
loop_
_entity_poly.entity_id
_entity_poly.type
_entity_poly.pdbx_seq_one_letter_code
_entity_poly.pdbx_strand_id
1 'polypeptide(L)'
;MRHYCLWPFILFSIGIVGGGWFYYNKKNAKNEWLIDRVDEGNIRQSISATGSLGALITVEVGCQISGIIASISADFNDSVKEGQLIAQIDPSTFEAQVQQASANLENSKAGERNVAAQIQNLKGNLLTAKADQKVTEANLKKSQVALEDALRNLKRMSELFSKKLISTSEKDSAQSGADSAKAAVEASNAQIEASKAK
;
A
#
# COMPACT_ATOMS: atom_id res chain seq x y z
N MET A 1 112.95 71.99 -73.56
CA MET A 1 112.83 70.68 -74.22
C MET A 1 112.42 69.64 -73.16
N ARG A 2 111.26 68.99 -73.33
CA ARG A 2 110.89 67.60 -72.92
C ARG A 2 111.07 67.20 -71.43
N HIS A 3 110.13 66.64 -70.65
CA HIS A 3 108.77 66.13 -70.80
C HIS A 3 108.16 65.87 -69.40
N TYR A 4 106.86 66.14 -69.25
CA TYR A 4 105.95 65.57 -68.23
C TYR A 4 105.79 64.06 -68.47
N CYS A 5 105.84 63.16 -67.46
CA CYS A 5 105.06 61.88 -67.40
C CYS A 5 105.42 60.92 -66.22
N LEU A 6 105.37 61.31 -64.93
CA LEU A 6 105.63 60.32 -63.83
C LEU A 6 104.67 60.36 -62.62
N TRP A 7 103.71 61.28 -62.56
CA TRP A 7 102.70 61.35 -61.49
C TRP A 7 101.66 60.20 -61.51
N PRO A 8 101.15 59.68 -62.65
CA PRO A 8 100.02 58.72 -62.59
C PRO A 8 100.38 57.35 -62.00
N PHE A 9 101.66 56.98 -61.92
CA PHE A 9 102.10 55.70 -61.34
C PHE A 9 102.10 55.67 -59.80
N ILE A 10 102.26 56.81 -59.13
CA ILE A 10 102.28 56.88 -57.65
C ILE A 10 100.86 56.76 -57.07
N LEU A 11 99.85 57.30 -57.75
CA LEU A 11 98.45 57.21 -57.32
C LEU A 11 97.89 55.77 -57.43
N PHE A 12 98.32 55.00 -58.42
CA PHE A 12 97.88 53.61 -58.59
C PHE A 12 98.46 52.67 -57.51
N SER A 13 99.69 52.92 -57.05
CA SER A 13 100.32 52.14 -55.98
C SER A 13 99.63 52.32 -54.62
N ILE A 14 99.20 53.55 -54.29
CA ILE A 14 98.45 53.83 -53.05
C ILE A 14 97.08 53.15 -53.03
N GLY A 15 96.39 53.05 -54.18
CA GLY A 15 95.11 52.35 -54.29
C GLY A 15 95.21 50.85 -54.01
N ILE A 16 96.29 50.20 -54.45
CA ILE A 16 96.51 48.76 -54.24
C ILE A 16 96.87 48.46 -52.78
N VAL A 17 97.68 49.31 -52.14
CA VAL A 17 98.06 49.13 -50.73
C VAL A 17 96.87 49.40 -49.80
N GLY A 18 96.06 50.42 -50.08
CA GLY A 18 94.83 50.71 -49.34
C GLY A 18 93.75 49.62 -49.49
N GLY A 19 93.57 49.11 -50.71
CA GLY A 19 92.63 48.01 -51.00
C GLY A 19 93.05 46.69 -50.35
N GLY A 20 94.35 46.39 -50.33
CA GLY A 20 94.90 45.19 -49.67
C GLY A 20 94.71 45.19 -48.16
N TRP A 21 94.91 46.34 -47.50
CA TRP A 21 94.74 46.45 -46.04
C TRP A 21 93.27 46.30 -45.60
N PHE A 22 92.33 46.87 -46.36
CA PHE A 22 90.91 46.77 -46.04
C PHE A 22 90.36 45.34 -46.23
N TYR A 23 90.83 44.61 -47.24
CA TYR A 23 90.40 43.22 -47.44
C TYR A 23 90.98 42.27 -46.39
N TYR A 24 92.20 42.53 -45.90
CA TYR A 24 92.80 41.71 -44.84
C TYR A 24 92.11 41.91 -43.48
N ASN A 25 91.55 43.10 -43.23
CA ASN A 25 90.92 43.42 -41.93
C ASN A 25 89.47 42.93 -41.78
N LYS A 26 88.84 42.39 -42.84
CA LYS A 26 87.43 41.93 -42.82
C LYS A 26 87.26 40.43 -42.46
N LYS A 27 88.34 39.69 -42.17
CA LYS A 27 88.31 38.25 -41.86
C LYS A 27 88.43 37.88 -40.37
N ASN A 28 88.30 38.83 -39.44
CA ASN A 28 88.41 38.58 -37.99
C ASN A 28 87.12 38.89 -37.22
N ALA A 29 85.99 38.26 -37.57
CA ALA A 29 84.84 38.18 -36.67
C ALA A 29 85.10 37.02 -35.68
N LYS A 30 85.60 37.36 -34.49
CA LYS A 30 85.84 36.42 -33.39
C LYS A 30 84.50 35.84 -32.91
N ASN A 31 84.40 34.51 -32.86
CA ASN A 31 83.28 33.79 -32.25
C ASN A 31 83.32 34.01 -30.73
N GLU A 32 82.29 34.65 -30.19
CA GLU A 32 82.16 34.95 -28.76
C GLU A 32 81.39 33.80 -28.09
N TRP A 33 82.08 33.02 -27.26
CA TRP A 33 81.50 31.93 -26.48
C TRP A 33 81.09 32.49 -25.11
N LEU A 34 79.81 32.38 -24.74
CA LEU A 34 79.36 32.67 -23.38
C LEU A 34 79.72 31.48 -22.49
N ILE A 35 80.64 31.70 -21.55
CA ILE A 35 81.01 30.73 -20.52
C ILE A 35 80.45 31.24 -19.19
N ASP A 36 79.67 30.40 -18.51
CA ASP A 36 79.19 30.68 -17.15
C ASP A 36 79.87 29.73 -16.15
N ARG A 37 80.00 30.14 -14.89
CA ARG A 37 80.63 29.31 -13.85
C ARG A 37 79.70 28.18 -13.42
N VAL A 38 80.27 26.98 -13.26
CA VAL A 38 79.54 25.80 -12.77
C VAL A 38 79.39 25.91 -11.25
N ASP A 39 78.15 25.98 -10.77
CA ASP A 39 77.79 25.88 -9.35
C ASP A 39 77.20 24.49 -9.05
N GLU A 40 77.66 23.86 -7.96
CA GLU A 40 77.09 22.62 -7.44
C GLU A 40 75.99 22.94 -6.41
N GLY A 41 74.75 22.59 -6.76
CA GLY A 41 73.58 22.74 -5.91
C GLY A 41 72.68 21.50 -5.97
N ASN A 42 71.94 21.23 -4.91
CA ASN A 42 71.07 20.05 -4.86
C ASN A 42 69.86 20.23 -5.79
N ILE A 43 69.83 19.49 -6.90
CA ILE A 43 68.73 19.51 -7.86
C ILE A 43 67.58 18.68 -7.30
N ARG A 44 66.55 19.37 -6.77
CA ARG A 44 65.29 18.72 -6.39
C ARG A 44 64.38 18.64 -7.60
N GLN A 45 64.32 17.45 -8.20
CA GLN A 45 63.36 17.15 -9.26
C GLN A 45 61.96 17.03 -8.63
N SER A 46 61.15 18.08 -8.75
CA SER A 46 59.75 18.02 -8.35
C SER A 46 58.97 17.20 -9.38
N ILE A 47 58.47 16.04 -8.98
CA ILE A 47 57.55 15.25 -9.80
C ILE A 47 56.14 15.67 -9.40
N SER A 48 55.47 16.44 -10.25
CA SER A 48 54.06 16.78 -10.08
C SER A 48 53.20 15.58 -10.48
N ALA A 49 52.62 14.90 -9.51
CA ALA A 49 51.62 13.84 -9.74
C ALA A 49 50.22 14.44 -9.53
N THR A 50 49.45 14.56 -10.61
CA THR A 50 48.05 14.98 -10.53
C THR A 50 47.20 13.74 -10.20
N GLY A 51 46.58 13.72 -9.03
CA GLY A 51 45.58 12.73 -8.64
C GLY A 51 44.20 13.36 -8.51
N SER A 52 43.14 12.61 -8.79
CA SER A 52 41.76 13.04 -8.53
C SER A 52 41.33 12.53 -7.15
N LEU A 53 40.77 13.41 -6.32
CA LEU A 53 40.20 13.04 -5.03
C LEU A 53 38.76 12.55 -5.23
N GLY A 54 38.48 11.32 -4.83
CA GLY A 54 37.14 10.73 -4.84
C GLY A 54 36.60 10.52 -3.43
N ALA A 55 35.27 10.48 -3.29
CA ALA A 55 34.62 10.09 -2.04
C ALA A 55 34.88 8.60 -1.76
N LEU A 56 35.08 8.25 -0.48
CA LEU A 56 35.29 6.85 -0.07
C LEU A 56 34.01 6.02 -0.22
N ILE A 57 32.85 6.62 0.03
CA ILE A 57 31.52 6.00 -0.10
C ILE A 57 30.60 7.04 -0.71
N THR A 58 29.97 6.68 -1.82
CA THR A 58 28.90 7.48 -2.44
C THR A 58 27.63 6.63 -2.42
N VAL A 59 26.55 7.19 -1.87
CA VAL A 59 25.23 6.56 -1.87
C VAL A 59 24.29 7.43 -2.69
N GLU A 60 23.62 6.83 -3.66
CA GLU A 60 22.57 7.49 -4.42
C GLU A 60 21.26 7.42 -3.62
N VAL A 61 20.69 8.58 -3.30
CA VAL A 61 19.41 8.68 -2.59
C VAL A 61 18.32 9.00 -3.61
N GLY A 62 17.45 8.03 -3.86
CA GLY A 62 16.33 8.14 -4.79
C GLY A 62 14.98 7.96 -4.11
N CYS A 63 13.90 8.13 -4.89
CA CYS A 63 12.54 7.88 -4.43
C CYS A 63 12.13 6.43 -4.73
N GLN A 64 11.50 5.76 -3.77
CA GLN A 64 10.94 4.41 -3.98
C GLN A 64 9.65 4.43 -4.82
N ILE A 65 8.93 5.56 -4.80
CA ILE A 65 7.64 5.75 -5.45
C ILE A 65 7.74 7.00 -6.33
N SER A 66 7.24 6.90 -7.57
CA SER A 66 7.16 8.04 -8.47
C SER A 66 6.03 8.99 -8.03
N GLY A 67 6.32 10.28 -7.92
CA GLY A 67 5.36 11.29 -7.50
C GLY A 67 5.87 12.71 -7.71
N ILE A 68 5.00 13.70 -7.43
CA ILE A 68 5.36 15.11 -7.50
C ILE A 68 6.05 15.51 -6.19
N ILE A 69 7.18 16.21 -6.27
CA ILE A 69 7.86 16.73 -5.08
C ILE A 69 7.07 17.94 -4.56
N ALA A 70 6.61 17.85 -3.32
CA ALA A 70 5.94 18.95 -2.62
C ALA A 70 6.95 19.93 -2.01
N SER A 71 8.05 19.43 -1.47
CA SER A 71 9.12 20.27 -0.92
C SER A 71 10.49 19.58 -0.94
N ILE A 72 11.55 20.39 -1.05
CA ILE A 72 12.94 19.97 -0.91
C ILE A 72 13.52 20.77 0.26
N SER A 73 14.11 20.07 1.23
CA SER A 73 14.55 20.62 2.52
C SER A 73 16.07 20.64 2.71
N ALA A 74 16.84 20.08 1.77
CA ALA A 74 18.31 20.15 1.77
C ALA A 74 18.82 20.58 0.38
N ASP A 75 19.86 21.41 0.36
CA ASP A 75 20.49 21.92 -0.86
C ASP A 75 21.88 21.31 -1.09
N PHE A 76 22.46 21.61 -2.24
CA PHE A 76 23.79 21.16 -2.64
C PHE A 76 24.87 21.67 -1.65
N ASN A 77 25.73 20.75 -1.19
CA ASN A 77 26.75 20.93 -0.14
C ASN A 77 26.24 20.97 1.31
N ASP A 78 24.95 20.77 1.56
CA ASP A 78 24.46 20.65 2.93
C ASP A 78 24.88 19.31 3.57
N SER A 79 25.31 19.35 4.83
CA SER A 79 25.60 18.16 5.61
C SER A 79 24.31 17.56 6.17
N VAL A 80 23.91 16.40 5.68
CA VAL A 80 22.70 15.67 6.14
C VAL A 80 23.05 14.56 7.13
N LYS A 81 22.13 14.28 8.06
CA LYS A 81 22.22 13.16 9.01
C LYS A 81 21.32 12.01 8.61
N GLU A 82 21.58 10.82 9.13
CA GLU A 82 20.70 9.66 8.97
C GLU A 82 19.29 9.97 9.50
N GLY A 83 18.27 9.67 8.71
CA GLY A 83 16.86 9.91 9.04
C GLY A 83 16.39 11.37 8.83
N GLN A 84 17.24 12.26 8.33
CA GLN A 84 16.84 13.63 8.02
C GLN A 84 15.90 13.69 6.81
N LEU A 85 14.83 14.48 6.89
CA LEU A 85 13.94 14.75 5.76
C LEU A 85 14.67 15.62 4.73
N ILE A 86 14.91 15.07 3.54
CA ILE A 86 15.59 15.74 2.43
C ILE A 86 14.59 16.28 1.42
N ALA A 87 13.53 15.53 1.14
CA ALA A 87 12.44 15.94 0.27
C ALA A 87 11.14 15.24 0.67
N GLN A 88 10.01 15.88 0.42
CA GLN A 88 8.68 15.33 0.64
C GLN A 88 7.91 15.27 -0.68
N ILE A 89 7.32 14.11 -0.96
CA ILE A 89 6.40 13.90 -2.09
C ILE A 89 5.00 14.36 -1.69
N ASP A 90 4.22 14.91 -2.62
CA ASP A 90 2.83 15.31 -2.41
C ASP A 90 1.97 14.13 -1.90
N PRO A 91 1.46 14.21 -0.65
CA PRO A 91 0.71 13.11 -0.05
C PRO A 91 -0.76 13.09 -0.46
N SER A 92 -1.28 14.12 -1.15
CA SER A 92 -2.72 14.33 -1.35
C SER A 92 -3.45 13.12 -1.97
N THR A 93 -2.84 12.48 -2.97
CA THR A 93 -3.41 11.29 -3.63
C THR A 93 -3.43 10.07 -2.71
N PHE A 94 -2.40 9.89 -1.88
CA PHE A 94 -2.30 8.79 -0.92
C PHE A 94 -3.22 9.01 0.27
N GLU A 95 -3.32 10.24 0.78
CA GLU A 95 -4.28 10.60 1.81
C GLU A 95 -5.71 10.36 1.34
N ALA A 96 -6.05 10.74 0.11
CA ALA A 96 -7.35 10.45 -0.48
C ALA A 96 -7.63 8.93 -0.57
N GLN A 97 -6.63 8.13 -0.94
CA GLN A 97 -6.74 6.66 -0.95
C GLN A 97 -6.96 6.08 0.45
N VAL A 98 -6.22 6.58 1.46
CA VAL A 98 -6.40 6.18 2.87
C VAL A 98 -7.78 6.57 3.37
N GLN A 99 -8.25 7.79 3.06
CA GLN A 99 -9.60 8.24 3.40
C GLN A 99 -10.66 7.35 2.75
N GLN A 100 -10.54 7.05 1.46
CA GLN A 100 -11.44 6.14 0.76
C GLN A 100 -11.45 4.73 1.38
N ALA A 101 -10.28 4.19 1.70
CA ALA A 101 -10.16 2.88 2.35
C ALA A 101 -10.78 2.89 3.76
N SER A 102 -10.61 3.98 4.51
CA SER A 102 -11.20 4.14 5.85
C SER A 102 -12.74 4.24 5.78
N ALA A 103 -13.29 4.94 4.78
CA ALA A 103 -14.72 5.01 4.54
C ALA A 103 -15.30 3.64 4.15
N ASN A 104 -14.58 2.87 3.30
CA ASN A 104 -14.96 1.51 2.95
C ASN A 104 -14.97 0.57 4.18
N LEU A 105 -13.99 0.73 5.08
CA LEU A 105 -13.94 0.00 6.34
C LEU A 105 -15.12 0.34 7.25
N GLU A 106 -15.47 1.62 7.40
CA GLU A 106 -16.62 2.01 8.23
C GLU A 106 -17.94 1.53 7.62
N ASN A 107 -18.09 1.56 6.30
CA ASN A 107 -19.23 0.96 5.61
C ASN A 107 -19.35 -0.53 5.88
N SER A 108 -18.23 -1.26 5.86
CA SER A 108 -18.20 -2.69 6.17
C SER A 108 -18.58 -2.98 7.62
N LYS A 109 -18.06 -2.19 8.57
CA LYS A 109 -18.42 -2.27 9.99
C LYS A 109 -19.90 -1.93 10.23
N ALA A 110 -20.44 -0.93 9.54
CA ALA A 110 -21.86 -0.61 9.59
C ALA A 110 -22.71 -1.77 9.05
N GLY A 111 -22.26 -2.41 7.96
CA GLY A 111 -22.85 -3.64 7.43
C GLY A 111 -22.88 -4.76 8.47
N GLU A 112 -21.78 -5.01 9.16
CA GLU A 112 -21.71 -6.01 10.24
C GLU A 112 -22.67 -5.70 11.39
N ARG A 113 -22.72 -4.44 11.85
CA ARG A 113 -23.67 -3.99 12.89
C ARG A 113 -25.12 -4.23 12.47
N ASN A 114 -25.46 -3.98 11.21
CA ASN A 114 -26.79 -4.25 10.67
C ASN A 114 -27.11 -5.75 10.66
N VAL A 115 -26.17 -6.60 10.24
CA VAL A 115 -26.35 -8.07 10.28
C VAL A 115 -26.49 -8.56 11.72
N ALA A 116 -25.69 -8.04 12.66
CA ALA A 116 -25.79 -8.39 14.08
C ALA A 116 -27.18 -8.02 14.66
N ALA A 117 -27.71 -6.85 14.31
CA ALA A 117 -29.06 -6.44 14.69
C ALA A 117 -30.14 -7.35 14.06
N GLN A 118 -29.98 -7.75 12.79
CA GLN A 118 -30.89 -8.71 12.14
C GLN A 118 -30.86 -10.07 12.86
N ILE A 119 -29.68 -10.59 13.20
CA ILE A 119 -29.54 -11.83 13.97
C ILE A 119 -30.24 -11.72 15.33
N GLN A 120 -30.13 -10.58 16.01
CA GLN A 120 -30.82 -10.36 17.28
C GLN A 120 -32.36 -10.39 17.12
N ASN A 121 -32.90 -9.72 16.09
CA ASN A 121 -34.33 -9.77 15.78
C ASN A 121 -34.79 -11.19 15.43
N LEU A 122 -34.03 -11.92 14.61
CA LEU A 122 -34.30 -13.32 14.26
C LEU A 122 -34.28 -14.24 15.49
N LYS A 123 -33.32 -14.04 16.41
CA LYS A 123 -33.28 -14.76 17.69
C LYS A 123 -34.53 -14.46 18.53
N GLY A 124 -34.97 -13.20 18.58
CA GLY A 124 -36.22 -12.80 19.23
C GLY A 124 -37.43 -13.52 18.65
N ASN A 125 -37.57 -13.52 17.33
CA ASN A 125 -38.66 -14.19 16.62
C ASN A 125 -38.64 -15.72 16.81
N LEU A 126 -37.46 -16.32 16.90
CA LEU A 126 -37.31 -17.74 17.17
C LEU A 126 -37.72 -18.10 18.60
N LEU A 127 -37.45 -17.23 19.57
CA LEU A 127 -37.93 -17.41 20.94
C LEU A 127 -39.45 -17.31 21.04
N THR A 128 -40.08 -16.37 20.33
CA THR A 128 -41.54 -16.26 20.29
C THR A 128 -42.17 -17.47 19.58
N ALA A 129 -41.61 -17.90 18.44
CA ALA A 129 -42.09 -19.10 17.74
C ALA A 129 -42.02 -20.37 18.62
N LYS A 130 -40.95 -20.52 19.41
CA LYS A 130 -40.85 -21.60 20.41
C LYS A 130 -41.89 -21.49 21.53
N ALA A 131 -42.20 -20.28 21.97
CA ALA A 131 -43.24 -20.06 22.97
C ALA A 131 -44.63 -20.43 22.41
N ASP A 132 -44.93 -20.03 21.18
CA ASP A 132 -46.19 -20.36 20.49
C ASP A 132 -46.36 -21.86 20.28
N GLN A 133 -45.28 -22.57 19.91
CA GLN A 133 -45.28 -24.03 19.83
C GLN A 133 -45.66 -24.65 21.18
N LYS A 134 -45.07 -24.17 22.28
CA LYS A 134 -45.38 -24.69 23.62
C LYS A 134 -46.84 -24.43 24.03
N VAL A 135 -47.40 -23.30 23.64
CA VAL A 135 -48.82 -22.98 23.88
C VAL A 135 -49.74 -23.90 23.08
N THR A 136 -49.43 -24.15 21.80
CA THR A 136 -50.23 -25.04 20.95
C THR A 136 -50.15 -26.51 21.42
N GLU A 137 -48.98 -26.97 21.87
CA GLU A 137 -48.81 -28.28 22.51
C GLU A 137 -49.65 -28.41 23.79
N ALA A 138 -49.66 -27.38 24.64
CA ALA A 138 -50.49 -27.37 25.85
C ALA A 138 -51.99 -27.43 25.52
N ASN A 139 -52.43 -26.73 24.47
CA ASN A 139 -53.82 -26.78 24.00
C ASN A 139 -54.19 -28.17 23.46
N LEU A 140 -53.31 -28.83 22.69
CA LEU A 140 -53.53 -30.21 22.28
C LEU A 140 -53.67 -31.13 23.48
N LYS A 141 -52.79 -30.99 24.49
CA LYS A 141 -52.87 -31.81 25.70
C LYS A 141 -54.18 -31.61 26.45
N LYS A 142 -54.66 -30.37 26.55
CA LYS A 142 -55.98 -30.06 27.13
C LYS A 142 -57.12 -30.75 26.37
N SER A 143 -57.11 -30.68 25.04
CA SER A 143 -58.12 -31.34 24.19
C SER A 143 -58.06 -32.88 24.31
N GLN A 144 -56.86 -33.45 24.43
CA GLN A 144 -56.68 -34.89 24.63
C GLN A 144 -57.27 -35.37 25.96
N VAL A 145 -57.07 -34.61 27.05
CA VAL A 145 -57.66 -34.92 28.36
C VAL A 145 -59.19 -34.87 28.27
N ALA A 146 -59.76 -33.86 27.62
CA ALA A 146 -61.21 -33.77 27.42
C ALA A 146 -61.78 -34.93 26.58
N LEU A 147 -61.05 -35.39 25.56
CA LEU A 147 -61.42 -36.58 24.80
C LEU A 147 -61.36 -37.84 25.67
N GLU A 148 -60.32 -38.00 26.49
CA GLU A 148 -60.21 -39.13 27.41
C GLU A 148 -61.38 -39.16 28.40
N ASP A 149 -61.75 -38.01 28.96
CA ASP A 149 -62.91 -37.87 29.84
C ASP A 149 -64.23 -38.26 29.13
N ALA A 150 -64.43 -37.78 27.91
CA ALA A 150 -65.61 -38.10 27.11
C ALA A 150 -65.68 -39.59 26.76
N LEU A 151 -64.55 -40.22 26.42
CA LEU A 151 -64.46 -41.66 26.14
C LEU A 151 -64.69 -42.51 27.39
N ARG A 152 -64.17 -42.09 28.55
CA ARG A 152 -64.45 -42.74 29.84
C ARG A 152 -65.94 -42.68 30.16
N ASN A 153 -66.58 -41.55 29.92
CA ASN A 153 -68.02 -41.39 30.11
C ASN A 153 -68.82 -42.26 29.14
N LEU A 154 -68.46 -42.27 27.85
CA LEU A 154 -69.05 -43.13 26.83
C LEU A 154 -68.97 -44.60 27.24
N LYS A 155 -67.77 -45.06 27.66
CA LYS A 155 -67.55 -46.42 28.11
C LYS A 155 -68.48 -46.77 29.26
N ARG A 156 -68.52 -45.92 30.30
CA ARG A 156 -69.42 -46.10 31.46
C ARG A 156 -70.89 -46.19 31.04
N MET A 157 -71.35 -45.30 30.15
CA MET A 157 -72.73 -45.32 29.65
C MET A 157 -73.01 -46.56 28.79
N SER A 158 -72.06 -47.01 27.97
CA SER A 158 -72.19 -48.23 27.16
C SER A 158 -72.33 -49.49 28.01
N GLU A 159 -71.62 -49.55 29.15
CA GLU A 159 -71.72 -50.64 30.13
C GLU A 159 -73.05 -50.62 30.88
N LEU A 160 -73.60 -49.44 31.17
CA LEU A 160 -74.93 -49.32 31.78
C LEU A 160 -76.05 -49.65 30.78
N PHE A 161 -75.85 -49.31 29.49
CA PHE A 161 -76.79 -49.64 28.42
C PHE A 161 -76.86 -51.14 28.15
N SER A 162 -75.71 -51.84 28.15
CA SER A 162 -75.68 -53.30 28.00
C SER A 162 -76.37 -54.01 29.18
N LYS A 163 -76.35 -53.40 30.37
CA LYS A 163 -77.12 -53.82 31.55
C LYS A 163 -78.59 -53.37 31.53
N LYS A 164 -79.05 -52.70 30.46
CA LYS A 164 -80.41 -52.14 30.29
C LYS A 164 -80.82 -51.11 31.36
N LEU A 165 -79.85 -50.39 31.92
CA LEU A 165 -80.07 -49.39 32.99
C LEU A 165 -80.23 -47.95 32.47
N ILE A 166 -79.97 -47.71 31.17
CA ILE A 166 -80.11 -46.39 30.52
C ILE A 166 -80.78 -46.55 29.15
N SER A 167 -81.27 -45.43 28.61
CA SER A 167 -81.90 -45.34 27.28
C SER A 167 -80.87 -45.28 26.13
N THR A 168 -81.32 -45.58 24.91
CA THR A 168 -80.50 -45.41 23.69
C THR A 168 -80.06 -43.96 23.49
N SER A 169 -80.97 -43.02 23.76
CA SER A 169 -80.72 -41.58 23.67
C SER A 169 -79.56 -41.12 24.57
N GLU A 170 -79.45 -41.65 25.79
CA GLU A 170 -78.36 -41.31 26.71
C GLU A 170 -77.01 -41.84 26.23
N LYS A 171 -76.99 -43.04 25.64
CA LYS A 171 -75.78 -43.60 25.01
C LYS A 171 -75.37 -42.76 23.78
N ASP A 172 -76.33 -42.43 22.91
CA ASP A 172 -76.08 -41.66 21.69
C ASP A 172 -75.63 -40.22 22.00
N SER A 173 -76.13 -39.66 23.11
CA SER A 173 -75.66 -38.36 23.64
C SER A 173 -74.21 -38.44 24.10
N ALA A 174 -73.83 -39.52 24.81
CA ALA A 174 -72.43 -39.74 25.21
C ALA A 174 -71.51 -39.98 24.00
N GLN A 175 -72.00 -40.68 22.97
CA GLN A 175 -71.28 -40.90 21.70
C GLN A 175 -71.03 -39.57 20.99
N SER A 176 -72.08 -38.76 20.83
CA SER A 176 -71.98 -37.43 20.23
C SER A 176 -70.98 -36.53 20.98
N GLY A 177 -70.92 -36.65 22.31
CA GLY A 177 -69.94 -35.95 23.15
C GLY A 177 -68.49 -36.40 22.90
N ALA A 178 -68.26 -37.71 22.77
CA ALA A 178 -66.93 -38.25 22.44
C ALA A 178 -66.49 -37.87 21.03
N ASP A 179 -67.38 -37.94 20.03
CA ASP A 179 -67.09 -37.54 18.65
C ASP A 179 -66.77 -36.05 18.55
N SER A 180 -67.50 -35.20 19.30
CA SER A 180 -67.20 -33.77 19.39
C SER A 180 -65.83 -33.49 20.02
N ALA A 181 -65.46 -34.22 21.09
CA ALA A 181 -64.15 -34.09 21.70
C ALA A 181 -63.02 -34.60 20.79
N LYS A 182 -63.29 -35.62 19.96
CA LYS A 182 -62.34 -36.13 18.97
C LYS A 182 -62.07 -35.09 17.88
N ALA A 183 -63.13 -34.47 17.36
CA ALA A 183 -63.00 -33.36 16.42
C ALA A 183 -62.19 -32.18 17.02
N ALA A 184 -62.35 -31.89 18.31
CA ALA A 184 -61.57 -30.86 18.99
C ALA A 184 -60.06 -31.18 19.08
N VAL A 185 -59.70 -32.45 19.29
CA VAL A 185 -58.29 -32.92 19.24
C VAL A 185 -57.72 -32.78 17.83
N GLU A 186 -58.47 -33.21 16.81
CA GLU A 186 -58.07 -33.10 15.40
C GLU A 186 -57.83 -31.62 15.01
N ALA A 187 -58.73 -30.72 15.40
CA ALA A 187 -58.56 -29.27 15.21
C ALA A 187 -57.32 -28.72 15.93
N SER A 188 -57.07 -29.15 17.17
CA SER A 188 -55.88 -28.73 17.94
C SER A 188 -54.58 -29.24 17.31
N ASN A 189 -54.61 -30.44 16.72
CA ASN A 189 -53.47 -31.02 16.03
C ASN A 189 -53.19 -30.30 14.70
N ALA A 190 -54.24 -29.96 13.94
CA ALA A 190 -54.12 -29.13 12.74
C ALA A 190 -53.51 -27.76 13.05
N GLN A 191 -53.82 -27.18 14.21
CA GLN A 191 -53.23 -25.92 14.66
C GLN A 191 -51.72 -26.03 14.94
N ILE A 192 -51.24 -27.17 15.47
CA ILE A 192 -49.82 -27.45 15.68
C ILE A 192 -49.09 -27.59 14.35
N GLU A 193 -49.66 -28.34 13.41
CA GLU A 193 -49.05 -28.52 12.08
C GLU A 193 -48.98 -27.19 11.31
N ALA A 194 -50.01 -26.35 11.42
CA ALA A 194 -49.99 -24.98 10.90
C ALA A 194 -48.93 -24.09 11.59
N SER A 195 -48.62 -24.33 12.86
CA SER A 195 -47.58 -23.61 13.60
C SER A 195 -46.16 -24.08 13.26
N LYS A 196 -45.98 -25.36 12.88
CA LYS A 196 -44.68 -25.92 12.45
C LYS A 196 -44.34 -25.58 11.01
N ALA A 197 -45.35 -25.32 10.18
CA ALA A 197 -45.16 -24.96 8.78
C ALA A 197 -44.75 -23.48 8.56
N LYS A 198 -44.80 -22.66 9.61
CA LYS A 198 -44.34 -21.26 9.62
C LYS A 198 -42.87 -21.17 10.01
#